data_AF-A0A1S3YN89-F1
#
_entry.id   AF-A0A1S3YN89-F1
#
_cell.length_a   1.000
_cell.length_b   1.000
_cell.length_c   1.000
_cell.angle_alpha   90.00
_cell.angle_beta   90.00
_cell.angle_gamma   90.00
#
_symmetry.space_group_name_H-M   'P 1'
#
loop_
_entity.id
_entity.type
_entity.pdbx_description
1 polymer ?
#
loop_
_entity_poly.entity_id
_entity_poly.type
_entity_poly.pdbx_seq_one_letter_code
_entity_poly.pdbx_strand_id
1 'polypeptide(L)'
;MEVLSPIKDGMVVDWDIVENIWDHAFRECLLIDPKEHPMLLAEPCSNTQQQREKAAEIMFEKYQVPALFLAKNVVLTSFASGRATSLVVDSGGGSTTVAPVHDGYVLQKVSLNKEQLPKFFPFFSPDDCSVFTYSSYSNIPTTSYELPDGQTIEVGADRFKIPDIIFNPSLVQTIPGMESFAETVASLRGLPQMVIESINKCDVDIRRELFSSILLAWGTASMQQLKERLEKDLLEESPQAARVKVLASGNATERRFSVWIGGSILASLGSFQQMWFSKSEYEEHGASYVQRKCP
;
A
#
# COMPACT_ATOMS: atom_id res chain seq x y z
N MET A 1 -21.35 18.99 8.00
CA MET A 1 -20.72 17.78 8.56
C MET A 1 -19.34 17.70 7.94
N GLU A 2 -18.29 17.81 8.74
CA GLU A 2 -16.91 17.75 8.24
C GLU A 2 -16.47 16.28 8.27
N VAL A 3 -15.94 15.77 7.16
CA VAL A 3 -15.43 14.39 7.07
C VAL A 3 -13.93 14.44 7.28
N LEU A 4 -13.48 13.87 8.40
CA LEU A 4 -12.07 13.82 8.79
C LEU A 4 -11.50 12.43 8.54
N SER A 5 -10.24 12.36 8.09
CA SER A 5 -9.51 11.10 7.94
C SER A 5 -8.69 10.84 9.20
N PRO A 6 -8.87 9.70 9.90
CA PRO A 6 -8.05 9.36 11.05
C PRO A 6 -6.62 8.93 10.69
N ILE A 7 -6.37 8.74 9.39
CA ILE A 7 -5.10 8.31 8.83
C ILE A 7 -4.53 9.44 7.98
N LYS A 8 -3.27 9.78 8.22
CA LYS A 8 -2.48 10.70 7.41
C LYS A 8 -1.15 10.03 7.06
N ASP A 9 -0.77 10.03 5.78
CA ASP A 9 0.48 9.43 5.28
C ASP A 9 0.65 7.95 5.63
N GLY A 10 -0.47 7.23 5.78
CA GLY A 10 -0.52 5.83 6.19
C GLY A 10 -0.40 5.57 7.69
N MET A 11 -0.25 6.61 8.51
CA MET A 11 -0.16 6.54 9.96
C MET A 11 -1.45 7.01 10.64
N VAL A 12 -1.76 6.46 11.81
CA VAL A 12 -2.91 6.89 12.61
C VAL A 12 -2.56 8.21 13.29
N VAL A 13 -3.39 9.23 13.08
CA VAL A 13 -3.27 10.55 13.72
C VAL A 13 -4.36 10.79 14.76
N ASP A 14 -5.50 10.10 14.66
CA ASP A 14 -6.63 10.23 15.57
C ASP A 14 -7.13 8.82 15.96
N TRP A 15 -6.74 8.38 17.17
CA TRP A 15 -7.11 7.08 17.69
C TRP A 15 -8.58 6.99 18.11
N ASP A 16 -9.19 8.10 18.53
CA ASP A 16 -10.60 8.12 18.93
C ASP A 16 -11.51 7.80 17.74
N ILE A 17 -11.19 8.37 16.56
CA ILE A 17 -11.90 8.04 15.31
C ILE A 17 -11.62 6.60 14.88
N VAL A 18 -10.37 6.10 14.98
CA VAL A 18 -10.06 4.69 14.66
C VAL A 18 -10.85 3.73 15.55
N GLU A 19 -10.92 4.01 16.84
CA GLU A 19 -11.70 3.23 17.80
C GLU A 19 -13.19 3.22 17.43
N ASN A 20 -13.76 4.35 17.05
CA ASN A 20 -15.16 4.40 16.58
C ASN A 20 -15.37 3.57 15.30
N ILE A 21 -14.40 3.58 14.37
CA ILE A 21 -14.44 2.75 13.16
C ILE A 21 -14.38 1.26 13.53
N TRP A 22 -13.53 0.87 14.47
CA TRP A 22 -13.44 -0.51 14.96
C TRP A 22 -14.71 -0.94 15.71
N ASP A 23 -15.27 -0.07 16.55
CA ASP A 23 -16.53 -0.31 17.24
C ASP A 23 -17.67 -0.58 16.25
N HIS A 24 -17.78 0.23 15.20
CA HIS A 24 -18.73 0.01 14.11
C HIS A 24 -18.45 -1.32 13.37
N ALA A 25 -17.18 -1.60 13.05
CA ALA A 25 -16.81 -2.84 12.36
C ALA A 25 -17.17 -4.09 13.18
N PHE A 26 -16.89 -4.11 14.48
CA PHE A 26 -17.18 -5.27 15.33
C PHE A 26 -18.67 -5.42 15.62
N ARG A 27 -19.37 -4.32 15.91
CA ARG A 27 -20.76 -4.36 16.40
C ARG A 27 -21.81 -4.33 15.31
N GLU A 28 -21.55 -3.67 14.18
CA GLU A 28 -22.55 -3.46 13.12
C GLU A 28 -22.23 -4.23 11.84
N CYS A 29 -20.95 -4.43 11.52
CA CYS A 29 -20.56 -5.17 10.31
C CYS A 29 -20.33 -6.66 10.57
N LEU A 30 -19.44 -6.99 11.53
CA LEU A 30 -18.99 -8.37 11.78
C LEU A 30 -19.87 -9.10 12.80
N LEU A 31 -20.56 -8.36 13.67
CA LEU A 31 -21.45 -8.91 14.71
C LEU A 31 -20.72 -9.88 15.65
N ILE A 32 -19.52 -9.52 16.10
CA ILE A 32 -18.67 -10.34 16.98
C ILE A 32 -18.44 -9.68 18.35
N ASP A 33 -18.13 -10.50 19.36
CA ASP A 33 -17.48 -10.03 20.59
C ASP A 33 -15.96 -10.18 20.44
N PRO A 34 -15.18 -9.07 20.39
CA PRO A 34 -13.72 -9.12 20.30
C PRO A 34 -13.04 -9.99 21.37
N LYS A 35 -13.70 -10.21 22.53
CA LYS A 35 -13.18 -11.05 23.62
C LYS A 35 -13.06 -12.53 23.25
N GLU A 36 -13.83 -12.97 22.27
CA GLU A 36 -13.89 -14.37 21.84
C GLU A 36 -12.94 -14.67 20.68
N HIS A 37 -12.26 -13.66 20.13
CA HIS A 37 -11.53 -13.78 18.87
C HIS A 37 -10.10 -13.21 18.93
N PRO A 38 -9.07 -14.00 18.60
CA PRO A 38 -7.73 -13.47 18.29
C PRO A 38 -7.80 -12.47 17.14
N MET A 39 -7.03 -11.38 17.24
CA MET A 39 -7.04 -10.30 16.25
C MET A 39 -5.72 -10.25 15.48
N LEU A 40 -5.81 -10.19 14.15
CA LEU A 40 -4.68 -9.89 13.27
C LEU A 40 -4.88 -8.49 12.69
N LEU A 41 -3.94 -7.59 12.95
CA LEU A 41 -3.94 -6.24 12.39
C LEU A 41 -2.83 -6.10 11.35
N ALA A 42 -3.19 -5.54 10.20
CA ALA A 42 -2.24 -5.18 9.18
C ALA A 42 -1.69 -3.77 9.43
N GLU A 43 -0.37 -3.60 9.31
CA GLU A 43 0.30 -2.32 9.56
C GLU A 43 1.33 -1.97 8.47
N PRO A 44 1.62 -0.67 8.25
CA PRO A 44 2.66 -0.25 7.33
C PRO A 44 4.07 -0.57 7.88
N CYS A 45 5.05 -0.66 6.98
CA CYS A 45 6.45 -0.88 7.36
C CYS A 45 7.04 0.31 8.14
N SER A 46 6.50 1.51 7.92
CA SER A 46 6.90 2.76 8.58
C SER A 46 6.25 2.97 9.96
N ASN A 47 5.42 2.02 10.43
CA ASN A 47 4.72 2.17 11.70
C ASN A 47 5.70 2.31 12.88
N THR A 48 5.48 3.29 13.76
CA THR A 48 6.39 3.56 14.88
C THR A 48 6.12 2.62 16.06
N GLN A 49 7.12 2.42 16.92
CA GLN A 49 6.96 1.60 18.12
C GLN A 49 5.78 2.06 18.99
N GLN A 50 5.63 3.37 19.17
CA GLN A 50 4.54 3.96 19.96
C GLN A 50 3.16 3.65 19.37
N GLN A 51 2.99 3.70 18.04
CA GLN A 51 1.71 3.35 17.41
C GLN A 51 1.38 1.87 17.57
N ARG A 52 2.39 0.99 17.51
CA ARG A 52 2.23 -0.45 17.71
C ARG A 52 1.83 -0.77 19.16
N GLU A 53 2.48 -0.13 20.12
CA GLU A 53 2.14 -0.23 21.54
C GLU A 53 0.73 0.28 21.80
N LYS A 54 0.36 1.43 21.23
CA LYS A 54 -0.99 1.98 21.37
C LYS A 54 -2.08 1.07 20.80
N ALA A 55 -1.83 0.46 19.64
CA ALA A 55 -2.74 -0.54 19.07
C ALA A 55 -2.89 -1.75 20.00
N ALA A 56 -1.80 -2.22 20.61
CA ALA A 56 -1.83 -3.33 21.55
C ALA A 56 -2.59 -2.98 22.84
N GLU A 57 -2.36 -1.81 23.42
CA GLU A 57 -3.11 -1.29 24.58
C GLU A 57 -4.61 -1.30 24.30
N ILE A 58 -5.04 -0.71 23.18
CA ILE A 58 -6.47 -0.65 22.83
C ILE A 58 -7.05 -2.06 22.68
N MET A 59 -6.34 -2.96 21.98
CA MET A 59 -6.81 -4.34 21.75
C MET A 59 -6.92 -5.15 23.05
N PHE A 60 -5.93 -5.08 23.94
CA PHE A 60 -5.93 -5.88 25.17
C PHE A 60 -6.72 -5.24 26.32
N GLU A 61 -6.71 -3.92 26.45
CA GLU A 61 -7.34 -3.24 27.59
C GLU A 61 -8.80 -2.88 27.31
N LYS A 62 -9.08 -2.23 26.17
CA LYS A 62 -10.45 -1.84 25.80
C LYS A 62 -11.23 -3.04 25.25
N TYR A 63 -10.69 -3.70 24.22
CA TYR A 63 -11.39 -4.79 23.54
C TYR A 63 -11.22 -6.15 24.22
N GLN A 64 -10.21 -6.29 25.10
CA GLN A 64 -9.94 -7.51 25.86
C GLN A 64 -9.77 -8.76 24.97
N VAL A 65 -9.10 -8.58 23.82
CA VAL A 65 -8.84 -9.68 22.89
C VAL A 65 -7.97 -10.75 23.55
N PRO A 66 -8.15 -12.05 23.22
CA PRO A 66 -7.36 -13.13 23.80
C PRO A 66 -5.92 -13.15 23.29
N ALA A 67 -5.70 -12.73 22.04
CA ALA A 67 -4.39 -12.63 21.41
C ALA A 67 -4.38 -11.61 20.26
N LEU A 68 -3.21 -11.06 19.97
CA LEU A 68 -2.98 -10.07 18.93
C LEU A 68 -1.78 -10.46 18.07
N PHE A 69 -1.85 -10.23 16.76
CA PHE A 69 -0.70 -10.29 15.87
C PHE A 69 -0.67 -9.06 14.95
N LEU A 70 0.46 -8.37 14.91
CA LEU A 70 0.69 -7.25 13.99
C LEU A 70 1.50 -7.74 12.80
N ALA A 71 0.94 -7.66 11.60
CA ALA A 71 1.57 -8.13 10.38
C ALA A 71 1.83 -6.97 9.41
N LYS A 72 3.02 -6.92 8.81
CA LYS A 72 3.33 -5.90 7.80
C LYS A 72 2.51 -6.11 6.53
N ASN A 73 1.93 -5.05 5.97
CA ASN A 73 1.12 -5.09 4.74
C ASN A 73 1.82 -5.81 3.58
N VAL A 74 3.12 -5.57 3.40
CA VAL A 74 3.92 -6.15 2.32
C VAL A 74 4.15 -7.65 2.50
N VAL A 75 4.28 -8.12 3.75
CA VAL A 75 4.39 -9.56 4.04
C VAL A 75 3.09 -10.23 3.68
N LEU A 76 1.96 -9.71 4.17
CA LEU A 76 0.63 -10.24 3.85
C LEU A 76 0.38 -10.27 2.35
N THR A 77 0.75 -9.22 1.62
CA THR A 77 0.64 -9.17 0.16
C THR A 77 1.50 -10.24 -0.52
N SER A 78 2.74 -10.46 -0.07
CA SER A 78 3.61 -11.53 -0.58
C SER A 78 3.00 -12.91 -0.32
N PHE A 79 2.48 -13.13 0.88
CA PHE A 79 1.78 -14.36 1.28
C PHE A 79 0.53 -14.62 0.42
N ALA A 80 -0.28 -13.60 0.13
CA ALA A 80 -1.45 -13.71 -0.73
C ALA A 80 -1.09 -14.18 -2.15
N SER A 81 0.10 -13.81 -2.64
CA SER A 81 0.60 -14.25 -3.94
C SER A 81 1.31 -15.62 -3.92
N GLY A 82 1.43 -16.24 -2.74
CA GLY A 82 2.14 -17.51 -2.55
C GLY A 82 3.65 -17.42 -2.74
N ARG A 83 4.27 -16.28 -2.43
CA ARG A 83 5.71 -16.05 -2.61
C ARG A 83 6.40 -15.71 -1.30
N ALA A 84 7.44 -16.45 -0.99
CA ALA A 84 8.29 -16.19 0.18
C ALA A 84 9.25 -15.01 -0.06
N THR A 85 9.76 -14.88 -1.29
CA THR A 85 10.64 -13.77 -1.70
C THR A 85 9.99 -13.00 -2.84
N SER A 86 9.81 -11.69 -2.66
CA SER A 86 9.26 -10.79 -3.66
C SER A 86 9.57 -9.33 -3.34
N LEU A 87 9.56 -8.46 -4.35
CA LEU A 87 9.52 -7.01 -4.12
C LEU A 87 8.07 -6.56 -4.19
N VAL A 88 7.52 -6.03 -3.10
CA VAL A 88 6.15 -5.52 -3.08
C VAL A 88 6.13 -4.03 -3.35
N VAL A 89 5.34 -3.64 -4.34
CA VAL A 89 5.00 -2.28 -4.69
C VAL A 89 3.53 -2.07 -4.31
N ASP A 90 3.32 -1.49 -3.14
CA ASP A 90 2.00 -1.19 -2.58
C ASP A 90 1.73 0.31 -2.73
N SER A 91 0.76 0.68 -3.56
CA SER A 91 0.42 2.08 -3.80
C SER A 91 -1.00 2.38 -3.30
N GLY A 92 -1.03 2.92 -2.08
CA GLY A 92 -2.19 3.20 -1.25
C GLY A 92 -3.07 4.34 -1.72
N GLY A 93 -3.93 4.84 -0.82
CA GLY A 93 -4.57 6.15 -0.95
C GLY A 93 -3.90 7.27 -0.16
N GLY A 94 -2.81 6.97 0.53
CA GLY A 94 -2.06 7.90 1.38
C GLY A 94 -0.54 7.78 1.26
N SER A 95 -0.01 6.63 0.86
CA SER A 95 1.40 6.47 0.55
C SER A 95 1.65 5.32 -0.42
N THR A 96 2.78 5.37 -1.11
CA THR A 96 3.33 4.28 -1.91
C THR A 96 4.54 3.70 -1.21
N THR A 97 4.51 2.40 -0.94
CA THR A 97 5.59 1.65 -0.31
C THR A 97 6.20 0.67 -1.30
N VAL A 98 7.52 0.68 -1.41
CA VAL A 98 8.31 -0.33 -2.13
C VAL A 98 9.19 -1.03 -1.11
N ALA A 99 8.92 -2.31 -0.85
CA ALA A 99 9.66 -3.07 0.16
C ALA A 99 10.00 -4.48 -0.33
N PRO A 100 11.25 -4.94 -0.14
CA PRO A 100 11.61 -6.32 -0.43
C PRO A 100 11.20 -7.22 0.73
N VAL A 101 10.57 -8.34 0.39
CA VAL A 101 10.30 -9.47 1.26
C VAL A 101 11.24 -10.60 0.86
N HIS A 102 11.92 -11.18 1.82
CA HIS A 102 12.83 -12.32 1.62
C HIS A 102 12.56 -13.36 2.72
N ASP A 103 12.29 -14.60 2.32
CA ASP A 103 11.92 -15.71 3.21
C ASP A 103 10.79 -15.35 4.20
N GLY A 104 9.83 -14.53 3.77
CA GLY A 104 8.70 -14.09 4.58
C GLY A 104 8.99 -12.91 5.52
N TYR A 105 10.19 -12.35 5.51
CA TYR A 105 10.58 -11.19 6.31
C TYR A 105 10.76 -9.93 5.47
N VAL A 106 10.39 -8.77 6.02
CA VAL A 106 10.63 -7.48 5.35
C VAL A 106 12.06 -7.03 5.57
N LEU A 107 12.75 -6.66 4.50
CA LEU A 107 14.03 -5.97 4.58
C LEU A 107 13.79 -4.48 4.88
N GLN A 108 13.48 -4.17 6.14
CA GLN A 108 13.01 -2.83 6.58
C GLN A 108 13.99 -1.69 6.19
N LYS A 109 15.30 -1.91 6.29
CA LYS A 109 16.34 -0.91 5.94
C LYS A 109 16.29 -0.45 4.47
N VAL A 110 15.60 -1.21 3.64
CA VAL A 110 15.57 -1.06 2.18
C VAL A 110 14.17 -0.66 1.68
N SER A 111 13.21 -0.54 2.61
CA SER A 111 11.86 -0.11 2.31
C SER A 111 11.84 1.39 2.03
N LEU A 112 11.22 1.77 0.92
CA LEU A 112 11.02 3.16 0.53
C LEU A 112 9.54 3.49 0.64
N ASN A 113 9.21 4.55 1.38
CA ASN A 113 7.87 5.09 1.42
C ASN A 113 7.86 6.47 0.76
N LYS A 114 6.83 6.72 -0.03
CA LYS A 114 6.55 7.99 -0.68
C LYS A 114 5.14 8.40 -0.27
N GLU A 115 5.00 9.59 0.29
CA GLU A 115 3.69 10.22 0.47
C GLU A 115 3.03 10.39 -0.89
N GLN A 116 1.77 10.00 -0.99
CA GLN A 116 0.99 10.26 -2.19
C GLN A 116 0.43 11.67 -2.13
N LEU A 117 0.39 12.32 -3.29
CA LEU A 117 -0.31 13.58 -3.47
C LEU A 117 -1.75 13.47 -2.94
N PRO A 118 -2.34 14.58 -2.44
CA PRO A 118 -3.70 14.57 -1.91
C PRO A 118 -4.65 13.91 -2.89
N LYS A 119 -5.60 13.14 -2.35
CA LYS A 119 -6.53 12.24 -3.04
C LYS A 119 -7.15 12.87 -4.31
N PHE A 120 -6.49 12.74 -5.45
CA PHE A 120 -7.04 13.06 -6.78
C PHE A 120 -7.59 11.80 -7.46
N PHE A 121 -8.40 11.03 -6.72
CA PHE A 121 -9.04 9.82 -7.23
C PHE A 121 -10.55 9.75 -6.93
N PRO A 122 -11.38 10.65 -7.51
CA PRO A 122 -12.74 10.27 -7.82
C PRO A 122 -13.03 10.16 -9.32
N PHE A 123 -12.10 10.51 -10.22
CA PHE A 123 -12.43 10.79 -11.63
C PHE A 123 -11.73 9.91 -12.67
N PHE A 124 -11.61 8.60 -12.42
CA PHE A 124 -11.13 7.68 -13.46
C PHE A 124 -12.17 6.62 -13.76
N SER A 125 -12.85 6.79 -14.91
CA SER A 125 -13.58 5.71 -15.55
C SER A 125 -12.60 4.56 -15.84
N PRO A 126 -12.98 3.29 -15.65
CA PRO A 126 -12.11 2.13 -15.86
C PRO A 126 -11.50 2.01 -17.26
N ASP A 127 -11.98 2.77 -18.25
CA ASP A 127 -11.72 2.55 -19.68
C ASP A 127 -10.65 3.45 -20.32
N ASP A 128 -10.03 4.38 -19.60
CA ASP A 128 -9.20 5.45 -20.21
C ASP A 128 -7.76 5.52 -19.63
N CYS A 129 -6.97 4.45 -19.76
CA CYS A 129 -5.52 4.48 -19.47
C CYS A 129 -4.73 3.78 -20.59
N SER A 130 -4.47 4.51 -21.68
CA SER A 130 -3.53 4.13 -22.73
C SER A 130 -2.16 4.77 -22.50
N VAL A 131 -1.10 4.01 -22.82
CA VAL A 131 0.30 4.46 -22.80
C VAL A 131 0.49 5.70 -23.68
N PHE A 132 0.80 6.85 -23.07
CA PHE A 132 1.22 8.03 -23.84
C PHE A 132 2.52 8.62 -23.33
N THR A 133 3.46 8.76 -24.27
CA THR A 133 4.71 9.50 -24.14
C THR A 133 4.46 11.02 -24.16
N TYR A 134 5.38 11.79 -23.59
CA TYR A 134 5.35 13.27 -23.45
C TYR A 134 4.88 14.06 -24.68
N SER A 135 5.16 13.57 -25.90
CA SER A 135 4.80 14.21 -27.17
C SER A 135 3.35 14.00 -27.63
N SER A 136 2.56 13.17 -26.94
CA SER A 136 1.23 12.74 -27.38
C SER A 136 0.08 13.46 -26.69
N TYR A 137 0.34 14.21 -25.61
CA TYR A 137 -0.70 14.88 -24.81
C TYR A 137 -1.46 15.98 -25.56
N SER A 138 -0.89 16.54 -26.62
CA SER A 138 -1.46 17.66 -27.38
C SER A 138 -2.66 17.26 -28.24
N ASN A 139 -2.78 15.99 -28.63
CA ASN A 139 -3.78 15.50 -29.59
C ASN A 139 -4.81 14.54 -28.94
N ILE A 140 -4.92 14.55 -27.62
CA ILE A 140 -5.84 13.66 -26.90
C ILE A 140 -7.25 14.24 -26.96
N PRO A 141 -8.24 13.51 -27.52
CA PRO A 141 -9.62 13.95 -27.55
C PRO A 141 -10.19 14.06 -26.13
N THR A 142 -10.99 15.10 -25.89
CA THR A 142 -11.70 15.26 -24.62
C THR A 142 -12.81 14.22 -24.51
N THR A 143 -13.09 13.78 -23.28
CA THR A 143 -14.19 12.88 -22.95
C THR A 143 -15.13 13.61 -21.99
N SER A 144 -16.42 13.60 -22.29
CA SER A 144 -17.46 14.18 -21.43
C SER A 144 -17.72 13.29 -20.20
N TYR A 145 -17.71 13.86 -19.00
CA TYR A 145 -18.05 13.19 -17.74
C TYR A 145 -19.19 13.91 -17.03
N GLU A 146 -20.21 13.18 -16.60
CA GLU A 146 -21.36 13.73 -15.88
C GLU A 146 -21.12 13.67 -14.35
N LEU A 147 -21.18 14.83 -13.71
CA LEU A 147 -21.06 14.99 -12.26
C LEU A 147 -22.36 14.54 -11.56
N PRO A 148 -22.32 14.21 -10.25
CA PRO A 148 -23.51 13.80 -9.50
C PRO A 148 -24.64 14.84 -9.45
N ASP A 149 -24.35 16.11 -9.73
CA ASP A 149 -25.32 17.19 -9.85
C ASP A 149 -25.90 17.34 -11.28
N GLY A 150 -25.50 16.47 -12.21
CA GLY A 150 -25.90 16.47 -13.62
C GLY A 150 -25.09 17.41 -14.51
N GLN A 151 -24.11 18.15 -13.97
CA GLN A 151 -23.24 19.00 -14.78
C GLN A 151 -22.22 18.16 -15.55
N THR A 152 -22.04 18.43 -16.84
CA THR A 152 -21.03 17.74 -17.66
C THR A 152 -19.72 18.54 -17.67
N ILE A 153 -18.60 17.87 -17.48
CA ILE A 153 -17.25 18.41 -17.63
C ILE A 153 -16.51 17.70 -18.76
N GLU A 154 -15.67 18.43 -19.48
CA GLU A 154 -14.81 17.88 -20.53
C GLU A 154 -13.43 17.56 -19.95
N VAL A 155 -13.08 16.27 -19.93
CA VAL A 155 -11.80 15.79 -19.40
C VAL A 155 -10.85 15.49 -20.57
N GLY A 156 -9.83 16.35 -20.72
CA GLY A 156 -8.82 16.25 -21.77
C GLY A 156 -7.60 15.40 -21.37
N ALA A 157 -6.41 15.87 -21.74
CA ALA A 157 -5.14 15.16 -21.52
C ALA A 157 -4.77 14.96 -20.05
N ASP A 158 -5.38 15.72 -19.12
CA ASP A 158 -5.06 15.65 -17.69
C ASP A 158 -5.37 14.28 -17.09
N ARG A 159 -6.30 13.52 -17.69
CA ARG A 159 -6.59 12.13 -17.29
C ARG A 159 -5.41 11.18 -17.48
N PHE A 160 -4.47 11.51 -18.35
CA PHE A 160 -3.26 10.71 -18.56
C PHE A 160 -2.05 11.29 -17.82
N LYS A 161 -2.00 12.62 -17.64
CA LYS A 161 -0.90 13.29 -16.91
C LYS A 161 -0.92 12.98 -15.42
N ILE A 162 -2.10 12.95 -14.79
CA ILE A 162 -2.25 12.69 -13.35
C ILE A 162 -1.69 11.30 -12.96
N PRO A 163 -2.05 10.19 -13.65
CA PRO A 163 -1.39 8.90 -13.45
C PRO A 163 0.13 8.93 -13.59
N ASP A 164 0.61 9.67 -14.60
CA ASP A 164 2.01 9.66 -14.99
C ASP A 164 2.90 10.38 -13.97
N ILE A 165 2.34 11.16 -13.04
CA ILE A 165 3.06 11.75 -11.88
C ILE A 165 3.74 10.67 -11.02
N ILE A 166 3.15 9.47 -10.94
CA ILE A 166 3.72 8.36 -10.16
C ILE A 166 5.08 7.92 -10.76
N PHE A 167 5.22 8.00 -12.08
CA PHE A 167 6.45 7.69 -12.82
C PHE A 167 7.37 8.90 -12.97
N ASN A 168 6.78 10.06 -13.27
CA ASN A 168 7.46 11.32 -13.57
C ASN A 168 6.92 12.45 -12.68
N PRO A 169 7.46 12.59 -11.46
CA PRO A 169 7.00 13.60 -10.49
C PRO A 169 7.09 15.05 -10.99
N SER A 170 7.99 15.34 -11.94
CA SER A 170 8.13 16.66 -12.56
C SER A 170 6.88 17.15 -13.30
N LEU A 171 5.96 16.25 -13.69
CA LEU A 171 4.73 16.60 -14.40
C LEU A 171 3.76 17.44 -13.57
N VAL A 172 3.87 17.44 -12.25
CA VAL A 172 3.02 18.23 -11.35
C VAL A 172 3.06 19.72 -11.67
N GLN A 173 4.21 20.23 -12.12
CA GLN A 173 4.38 21.63 -12.51
C GLN A 173 3.56 22.02 -13.75
N THR A 174 3.11 21.04 -14.53
CA THR A 174 2.38 21.26 -15.78
C THR A 174 0.86 21.16 -15.62
N ILE A 175 0.37 20.84 -14.42
CA ILE A 175 -1.05 20.65 -14.12
C ILE A 175 -1.60 21.89 -13.42
N PRO A 176 -2.61 22.56 -14.00
CA PRO A 176 -3.24 23.73 -13.38
C PRO A 176 -3.78 23.40 -11.99
N GLY A 177 -3.49 24.25 -10.99
CA GLY A 177 -3.98 24.07 -9.62
C GLY A 177 -3.12 23.16 -8.73
N MET A 178 -2.01 22.61 -9.24
CA MET A 178 -1.05 21.82 -8.46
C MET A 178 0.26 22.56 -8.11
N GLU A 179 0.35 23.86 -8.39
CA GLU A 179 1.55 24.66 -8.20
C GLU A 179 2.05 24.68 -6.75
N SER A 180 1.13 24.68 -5.77
CA SER A 180 1.45 24.61 -4.34
C SER A 180 2.07 23.30 -3.89
N PHE A 181 1.93 22.22 -4.68
CA PHE A 181 2.51 20.91 -4.41
C PHE A 181 3.85 20.70 -5.12
N ALA A 182 4.26 21.61 -6.02
CA ALA A 182 5.45 21.47 -6.83
C ALA A 182 6.75 21.40 -5.99
N GLU A 183 6.83 22.15 -4.89
CA GLU A 183 7.99 22.13 -3.98
C GLU A 183 8.11 20.80 -3.22
N THR A 184 6.99 20.23 -2.77
CA THR A 184 6.97 18.90 -2.11
C THR A 184 7.32 17.77 -3.08
N VAL A 185 6.94 17.92 -4.36
CA VAL A 185 7.10 16.86 -5.37
C VAL A 185 8.47 16.86 -6.04
N ALA A 186 9.20 17.98 -6.07
CA ALA A 186 10.52 18.08 -6.70
C ALA A 186 11.58 17.12 -6.10
N SER A 187 11.40 16.69 -4.85
CA SER A 187 12.26 15.71 -4.16
C SER A 187 11.79 14.26 -4.33
N LEU A 188 10.59 14.06 -4.88
CA LEU A 188 10.00 12.73 -4.99
C LEU A 188 10.61 11.96 -6.15
N ARG A 189 10.99 10.70 -5.89
CA ARG A 189 11.43 9.76 -6.92
C ARG A 189 10.21 9.18 -7.64
N GLY A 190 10.39 8.83 -8.92
CA GLY A 190 9.40 8.04 -9.64
C GLY A 190 9.37 6.59 -9.16
N LEU A 191 8.28 5.90 -9.46
CA LEU A 191 8.08 4.51 -9.07
C LEU A 191 9.18 3.55 -9.58
N PRO A 192 9.63 3.63 -10.85
CA PRO A 192 10.72 2.78 -11.34
C PRO A 192 12.04 2.99 -10.58
N GLN A 193 12.38 4.24 -10.27
CA GLN A 193 13.60 4.56 -9.53
C GLN A 193 13.54 4.04 -8.09
N MET A 194 12.37 4.12 -7.43
CA MET A 194 12.17 3.54 -6.10
C MET A 194 12.39 2.02 -6.10
N VAL A 195 11.85 1.32 -7.11
CA VAL A 195 12.04 -0.14 -7.28
C VAL A 195 13.52 -0.48 -7.44
N ILE A 196 14.22 0.19 -8.36
CA ILE A 196 15.63 -0.09 -8.63
C ILE A 196 16.52 0.23 -7.43
N GLU A 197 16.26 1.34 -6.75
CA GLU A 197 17.00 1.71 -5.54
C GLU A 197 16.78 0.70 -4.40
N SER A 198 15.53 0.25 -4.19
CA SER A 198 15.22 -0.76 -3.19
C SER A 198 15.96 -2.07 -3.52
N ILE A 199 15.94 -2.53 -4.77
CA ILE A 199 16.69 -3.73 -5.17
C ILE A 199 18.21 -3.52 -5.03
N ASN A 200 18.75 -2.33 -5.37
CA ASN A 200 20.18 -2.05 -5.28
C ASN A 200 20.70 -1.91 -3.85
N LYS A 201 19.84 -1.62 -2.89
CA LYS A 201 20.16 -1.64 -1.45
C LYS A 201 20.13 -3.05 -0.86
N CYS A 202 19.54 -4.02 -1.57
CA CYS A 202 19.55 -5.43 -1.18
C CYS A 202 20.89 -6.12 -1.49
N ASP A 203 21.12 -7.26 -0.85
CA ASP A 203 22.27 -8.12 -1.15
C ASP A 203 22.23 -8.59 -2.62
N VAL A 204 23.40 -8.69 -3.26
CA VAL A 204 23.56 -9.05 -4.67
C VAL A 204 22.90 -10.39 -5.00
N ASP A 205 22.91 -11.33 -4.06
CA ASP A 205 22.39 -12.68 -4.23
C ASP A 205 20.87 -12.71 -4.43
N ILE A 206 20.14 -11.80 -3.77
CA ILE A 206 18.67 -11.77 -3.84
C ILE A 206 18.14 -10.87 -4.96
N ARG A 207 18.97 -9.97 -5.53
CA ARG A 207 18.52 -8.98 -6.53
C ARG A 207 17.89 -9.64 -7.76
N ARG A 208 18.49 -10.72 -8.25
CA ARG A 208 18.00 -11.45 -9.43
C ARG A 208 16.59 -12.00 -9.19
N GLU A 209 16.36 -12.56 -8.00
CA GLU A 209 15.05 -13.07 -7.61
C GLU A 209 14.03 -11.94 -7.47
N LEU A 210 14.41 -10.83 -6.82
CA LEU A 210 13.55 -9.66 -6.65
C LEU A 210 13.14 -9.03 -7.98
N PHE A 211 14.06 -8.88 -8.95
CA PHE A 211 13.72 -8.40 -10.30
C PHE A 211 12.71 -9.31 -11.01
N SER A 212 12.79 -10.62 -10.78
CA SER A 212 11.90 -11.61 -11.41
C SER A 212 10.53 -11.76 -10.70
N SER A 213 10.34 -11.08 -9.58
CA SER A 213 9.17 -11.24 -8.71
C SER A 213 8.76 -9.92 -8.07
N ILE A 214 8.38 -8.95 -8.90
CA ILE A 214 7.86 -7.66 -8.46
C ILE A 214 6.33 -7.76 -8.38
N LEU A 215 5.77 -7.65 -7.19
CA LEU A 215 4.33 -7.71 -6.93
C LEU A 215 3.74 -6.31 -6.87
N LEU A 216 2.71 -6.05 -7.67
CA LEU A 216 1.96 -4.80 -7.68
C LEU A 216 0.63 -4.99 -6.93
N ALA A 217 0.39 -4.19 -5.89
CA ALA A 217 -0.79 -4.30 -5.02
C ALA A 217 -1.49 -2.95 -4.76
N TRP A 218 -2.75 -3.04 -4.33
CA TRP A 218 -3.68 -1.95 -3.95
C TRP A 218 -4.40 -1.20 -5.10
N GLY A 219 -5.22 -0.21 -4.76
CA GLY A 219 -6.19 0.47 -5.62
C GLY A 219 -5.60 1.19 -6.84
N THR A 220 -4.45 1.85 -6.72
CA THR A 220 -3.79 2.48 -7.89
C THR A 220 -3.17 1.44 -8.83
N ALA A 221 -2.90 0.21 -8.35
CA ALA A 221 -2.55 -0.93 -9.20
C ALA A 221 -3.70 -1.42 -10.10
N SER A 222 -4.91 -0.87 -9.92
CA SER A 222 -6.04 -1.13 -10.82
C SER A 222 -6.09 -0.17 -12.01
N MET A 223 -5.14 0.77 -12.13
CA MET A 223 -4.92 1.53 -13.36
C MET A 223 -4.57 0.57 -14.49
N GLN A 224 -5.29 0.67 -15.61
CA GLN A 224 -4.98 -0.16 -16.77
C GLN A 224 -3.56 0.11 -17.25
N GLN A 225 -2.88 -0.94 -17.72
CA GLN A 225 -1.54 -0.87 -18.30
C GLN A 225 -0.42 -0.41 -17.34
N LEU A 226 -0.70 -0.20 -16.05
CA LEU A 226 0.31 0.21 -15.07
C LEU A 226 1.43 -0.83 -14.93
N LYS A 227 1.04 -2.10 -14.96
CA LYS A 227 1.96 -3.24 -14.92
C LYS A 227 2.89 -3.22 -16.12
N GLU A 228 2.35 -3.13 -17.33
CA GLU A 228 3.09 -3.12 -18.60
C GLU A 228 4.03 -1.91 -18.69
N ARG A 229 3.56 -0.74 -18.24
CA ARG A 229 4.36 0.48 -18.18
C ARG A 229 5.53 0.33 -17.20
N LEU A 230 5.26 -0.13 -15.99
CA LEU A 230 6.30 -0.33 -14.98
C LEU A 230 7.31 -1.38 -15.44
N GLU A 231 6.86 -2.48 -16.04
CA GLU A 231 7.73 -3.53 -16.58
C GLU A 231 8.64 -3.00 -17.70
N LYS A 232 8.11 -2.16 -18.60
CA LYS A 232 8.89 -1.51 -19.65
C LYS A 232 9.94 -0.55 -19.08
N ASP A 233 9.54 0.38 -18.22
CA ASP A 233 10.45 1.38 -17.64
C ASP A 233 11.56 0.71 -16.81
N LEU A 234 11.22 -0.37 -16.10
CA LEU A 234 12.21 -1.17 -15.37
C LEU A 234 13.14 -1.94 -16.29
N LEU A 235 12.67 -2.45 -17.43
CA LEU A 235 13.53 -3.15 -18.39
C LEU A 235 14.58 -2.21 -19.00
N GLU A 236 14.21 -0.95 -19.28
CA GLU A 236 15.11 0.08 -19.81
C GLU A 236 16.18 0.50 -18.79
N GLU A 237 15.83 0.60 -17.52
CA GLU A 237 16.72 1.06 -16.44
C GLU A 237 17.45 -0.08 -15.70
N SER A 238 17.05 -1.34 -15.89
CA SER A 238 17.66 -2.50 -15.21
C SER A 238 19.00 -2.92 -15.85
N PRO A 239 19.92 -3.55 -15.10
CA PRO A 239 21.12 -4.15 -15.68
C PRO A 239 20.75 -5.19 -16.73
N GLN A 240 21.43 -5.18 -17.90
CA GLN A 240 21.14 -6.04 -19.08
C GLN A 240 21.08 -7.57 -18.81
N ALA A 241 21.42 -8.03 -17.60
CA ALA A 241 21.36 -9.43 -17.17
C ALA A 241 20.15 -9.78 -16.29
N ALA A 242 19.35 -8.82 -15.82
CA ALA A 242 18.22 -9.06 -14.94
C ALA A 242 16.93 -9.32 -15.73
N ARG A 243 16.28 -10.47 -15.50
CA ARG A 243 14.94 -10.74 -16.04
C ARG A 243 13.91 -10.02 -15.16
N VAL A 244 13.47 -8.85 -15.60
CA VAL A 244 12.38 -8.12 -14.95
C VAL A 244 11.05 -8.82 -15.20
N LYS A 245 10.25 -9.01 -14.15
CA LYS A 245 8.87 -9.49 -14.27
C LYS A 245 7.98 -8.84 -13.23
N VAL A 246 7.00 -8.09 -13.70
CA VAL A 246 5.96 -7.48 -12.85
C VAL A 246 4.74 -8.39 -12.82
N LEU A 247 4.23 -8.64 -11.62
CA LEU A 247 3.13 -9.53 -11.34
C LEU A 247 2.00 -8.73 -10.69
N ALA A 248 0.80 -8.91 -11.21
CA ALA A 248 -0.42 -8.37 -10.66
C ALA A 248 -1.50 -9.45 -10.80
N SER A 249 -2.36 -9.64 -9.80
CA SER A 249 -3.52 -10.54 -9.97
C SER A 249 -4.38 -10.02 -11.12
N GLY A 250 -5.00 -10.90 -11.91
CA GLY A 250 -5.94 -10.49 -12.96
C GLY A 250 -7.22 -9.86 -12.39
N ASN A 251 -7.59 -10.23 -11.17
CA ASN A 251 -8.80 -9.76 -10.50
C ASN A 251 -8.53 -8.45 -9.73
N ALA A 252 -9.24 -7.37 -10.09
CA ALA A 252 -9.09 -6.07 -9.43
C ALA A 252 -9.43 -6.14 -7.93
N THR A 253 -10.38 -6.98 -7.54
CA THR A 253 -10.75 -7.21 -6.14
C THR A 253 -9.60 -7.83 -5.35
N GLU A 254 -8.93 -8.84 -5.91
CA GLU A 254 -7.77 -9.46 -5.26
C GLU A 254 -6.59 -8.50 -5.13
N ARG A 255 -6.36 -7.63 -6.13
CA ARG A 255 -5.33 -6.57 -6.02
C ARG A 255 -5.65 -5.57 -4.93
N ARG A 256 -6.92 -5.17 -4.80
CA ARG A 256 -7.39 -4.22 -3.79
C ARG A 256 -7.33 -4.80 -2.38
N PHE A 257 -7.63 -6.08 -2.21
CA PHE A 257 -7.73 -6.74 -0.90
C PHE A 257 -6.60 -7.75 -0.65
N SER A 258 -5.47 -7.65 -1.36
CA SER A 258 -4.35 -8.61 -1.24
C SER A 258 -3.84 -8.73 0.19
N VAL A 259 -3.72 -7.61 0.90
CA VAL A 259 -3.31 -7.57 2.31
C VAL A 259 -4.28 -8.37 3.18
N TRP A 260 -5.58 -8.18 2.97
CA TRP A 260 -6.63 -8.86 3.75
C TRP A 260 -6.68 -10.36 3.44
N ILE A 261 -6.57 -10.73 2.16
CA ILE A 261 -6.46 -12.13 1.71
C ILE A 261 -5.24 -12.79 2.35
N GLY A 262 -4.09 -12.11 2.34
CA GLY A 262 -2.87 -12.59 2.98
C GLY A 262 -3.02 -12.79 4.48
N GLY A 263 -3.69 -11.86 5.16
CA GLY A 263 -4.03 -11.98 6.58
C GLY A 263 -4.94 -13.18 6.87
N SER A 264 -5.96 -13.40 6.04
CA SER A 264 -6.86 -14.54 6.15
C SER A 264 -6.13 -15.88 5.96
N ILE A 265 -5.23 -15.96 4.97
CA ILE A 265 -4.39 -17.15 4.74
C ILE A 265 -3.48 -17.38 5.94
N LEU A 266 -2.79 -16.34 6.41
CA LEU A 266 -1.85 -16.42 7.53
C LEU A 266 -2.55 -16.88 8.83
N ALA A 267 -3.72 -16.30 9.13
CA ALA A 267 -4.51 -16.64 10.31
C ALA A 267 -5.06 -18.08 10.26
N SER A 268 -5.20 -18.66 9.06
CA SER A 268 -5.69 -20.03 8.86
C SER A 268 -4.59 -21.10 9.00
N LEU A 269 -3.32 -20.71 9.15
CA LEU A 269 -2.23 -21.67 9.33
C LEU A 269 -2.27 -22.26 10.74
N GLY A 270 -2.14 -23.59 10.86
CA GLY A 270 -2.13 -24.26 12.16
C GLY A 270 -0.99 -23.82 13.09
N SER A 271 0.11 -23.32 12.53
CA SER A 271 1.25 -22.77 13.29
C SER A 271 1.03 -21.31 13.75
N PHE A 272 -0.01 -20.63 13.28
CA PHE A 272 -0.25 -19.21 13.59
C PHE A 272 -0.40 -18.94 15.09
N GLN A 273 -0.96 -19.90 15.83
CA GLN A 273 -1.15 -19.79 17.29
C GLN A 273 0.16 -19.65 18.07
N GLN A 274 1.29 -20.06 17.49
CA GLN A 274 2.61 -19.96 18.11
C GLN A 274 3.25 -18.58 17.91
N MET A 275 2.70 -17.76 17.00
CA MET A 275 3.28 -16.48 16.58
C MET A 275 2.60 -15.28 17.24
N TRP A 276 1.34 -15.40 17.68
CA TRP A 276 0.63 -14.27 18.25
C TRP A 276 1.13 -13.90 19.66
N PHE A 277 0.88 -12.66 20.02
CA PHE A 277 1.09 -12.11 21.35
C PHE A 277 -0.16 -12.38 22.18
N SER A 278 -0.07 -13.18 23.25
CA SER A 278 -1.25 -13.50 24.07
C SER A 278 -1.53 -12.43 25.12
N LYS A 279 -2.77 -12.40 25.62
CA LYS A 279 -3.15 -11.52 26.72
C LYS A 279 -2.32 -11.76 28.00
N SER A 280 -1.98 -13.01 28.30
CA SER A 280 -1.13 -13.34 29.45
C SER A 280 0.28 -12.79 29.30
N GLU A 281 0.85 -12.86 28.09
CA GLU A 281 2.17 -12.27 27.81
C GLU A 281 2.13 -10.75 27.91
N TYR A 282 1.02 -10.12 27.50
CA TYR A 282 0.79 -8.68 27.64
C TYR A 282 0.73 -8.24 29.10
N GLU A 283 0.01 -8.96 29.95
CA GLU A 283 -0.09 -8.64 31.39
C GLU A 283 1.26 -8.78 32.10
N GLU A 284 2.14 -9.68 31.64
CA GLU A 284 3.47 -9.90 32.23
C GLU A 284 4.52 -8.90 31.73
N HIS A 285 4.55 -8.59 30.43
CA HIS A 285 5.63 -7.82 29.79
C HIS A 285 5.22 -6.43 29.31
N GLY A 286 3.92 -6.13 29.28
CA GLY A 286 3.34 -4.88 28.78
C GLY A 286 3.37 -4.74 27.25
N ALA A 287 2.88 -3.60 26.77
CA ALA A 287 2.70 -3.32 25.35
C ALA A 287 4.01 -3.37 24.54
N SER A 288 5.14 -2.96 25.13
CA SER A 288 6.44 -2.90 24.44
C SER A 288 6.92 -4.25 23.91
N TYR A 289 6.45 -5.35 24.49
CA TYR A 289 6.80 -6.70 24.07
C TYR A 289 6.26 -7.07 22.68
N VAL A 290 5.28 -6.31 22.15
CA VAL A 290 4.74 -6.49 20.80
C VAL A 290 5.83 -6.43 19.73
N GLN A 291 6.88 -5.63 19.93
CA GLN A 291 8.00 -5.52 18.97
C GLN A 291 8.77 -6.83 18.82
N ARG A 292 8.88 -7.60 19.90
CA ARG A 292 9.62 -8.85 19.92
C ARG A 292 8.79 -10.01 19.37
N LYS A 293 7.48 -10.00 19.64
CA LYS A 293 6.55 -11.03 19.17
C LYS A 293 6.14 -10.84 17.71
N CYS A 294 5.98 -9.60 17.29
CA CYS A 294 5.61 -9.22 15.92
C CYS A 294 6.75 -8.40 15.31
N PRO A 295 7.79 -9.03 14.74
CA PRO A 295 8.91 -8.30 14.12
C PRO A 295 8.52 -7.56 12.82
#